data_AF-D6WNT9-F1
#
_entry.id   AF-D6WNT9-F1
#
_cell.length_a   1.000
_cell.length_b   1.000
_cell.length_c   1.000
_cell.angle_alpha   90.00
_cell.angle_beta   90.00
_cell.angle_gamma   90.00
#
_symmetry.space_group_name_H-M   'P 1'
#
loop_
_entity.id
_entity.type
_entity.pdbx_description
1 polymer ?
#
loop_
_entity_poly.entity_id
_entity_poly.type
_entity_poly.pdbx_seq_one_letter_code
_entity_poly.pdbx_strand_id
1 'polypeptide(L)'
;MGGSSKSSSTDSSNPRHQVQFGITRDESEESVELDLPSEHSETEIENVNERLRHQTRLPDDDYQIKNLSRVLAVVTTVMLQMCYQKIAFFRTMNKMPRVPINLEYVPLDEKYNNAEREIGVILHPSEEFLNYRKFQKDLSWLENVLKSVIVDLQKSFYFDDFIKILNEDEMTRQEEQTLLTSKMFNLHEVKKLRTYLDLEKKELTRELQDVTEELGNFKDQLNDDIIESVVKLNYVKEWQKSRGEQNTSILNRQEQKLIKMSENMTTEIEKEIVIHDEMCTFLEMSLDEFQEEITKWMEKYDMDTEELEKAVEKKKIELEQQKDNHSKLLEEFNYRQEEMDKYKAHKLQMQKEAEEIQRQTRAATRIQAWWRGVMFRKGLGPFKRKKGKGKKGSGSAKKHKK
;
A
#
# COMPACT_ATOMS: atom_id res chain seq x y z
N MET A 1 24.26 -35.27 -13.68
CA MET A 1 24.49 -36.34 -12.70
C MET A 1 24.25 -35.78 -11.31
N GLY A 2 23.51 -36.51 -10.48
CA GLY A 2 23.48 -36.32 -9.02
C GLY A 2 22.54 -35.24 -8.52
N GLY A 3 21.23 -35.51 -8.59
CA GLY A 3 20.30 -34.90 -7.65
C GLY A 3 20.55 -35.44 -6.24
N SER A 4 20.42 -34.57 -5.24
CA SER A 4 20.15 -35.03 -3.88
C SER A 4 19.46 -33.92 -3.10
N SER A 5 18.14 -34.07 -3.03
CA SER A 5 17.21 -33.37 -2.17
C SER A 5 17.57 -33.60 -0.70
N LYS A 6 17.52 -32.56 0.13
CA LYS A 6 17.27 -32.62 1.58
C LYS A 6 16.91 -31.23 2.09
N SER A 7 15.63 -30.89 1.98
CA SER A 7 14.98 -29.83 2.76
C SER A 7 14.33 -30.48 3.98
N SER A 8 14.90 -30.26 5.16
CA SER A 8 14.28 -30.53 6.45
C SER A 8 13.62 -29.24 6.94
N SER A 9 12.33 -29.08 6.65
CA SER A 9 11.48 -28.15 7.37
C SER A 9 10.70 -28.93 8.42
N THR A 10 11.08 -28.73 9.68
CA THR A 10 10.20 -28.91 10.82
C THR A 10 9.15 -27.80 10.75
N ASP A 11 7.95 -28.12 10.31
CA ASP A 11 6.81 -27.23 10.48
C ASP A 11 5.78 -27.89 11.39
N SER A 12 5.63 -27.22 12.52
CA SER A 12 4.77 -27.53 13.63
C SER A 12 3.34 -27.26 13.22
N SER A 13 2.49 -28.29 13.36
CA SER A 13 1.11 -28.20 13.85
C SER A 13 0.44 -26.83 13.74
N ASN A 14 -0.34 -26.62 12.68
CA ASN A 14 -1.36 -25.58 12.68
C ASN A 14 -2.66 -26.15 12.10
N PRO A 15 -3.61 -26.62 12.93
CA PRO A 15 -4.93 -26.96 12.44
C PRO A 15 -5.68 -25.67 12.12
N ARG A 16 -6.24 -25.62 10.92
CA ARG A 16 -7.22 -24.64 10.44
C ARG A 16 -8.16 -24.22 11.57
N HIS A 17 -8.01 -23.00 12.09
CA HIS A 17 -9.08 -22.33 12.80
C HIS A 17 -10.16 -21.95 11.78
N GLN A 18 -11.11 -22.86 11.63
CA GLN A 18 -12.46 -22.56 11.21
C GLN A 18 -12.98 -21.52 12.22
N VAL A 19 -13.19 -20.28 11.78
CA VAL A 19 -13.88 -19.27 12.60
C VAL A 19 -15.35 -19.68 12.68
N GLN A 20 -15.62 -20.57 13.63
CA GLN A 20 -16.95 -20.84 14.13
C GLN A 20 -17.37 -19.56 14.86
N PHE A 21 -18.42 -18.90 14.37
CA PHE A 21 -19.21 -17.98 15.19
C PHE A 21 -19.91 -18.81 16.27
N GLY A 22 -19.15 -19.15 17.31
CA GLY A 22 -19.69 -19.66 18.56
C GLY A 22 -20.23 -18.48 19.34
N ILE A 23 -21.53 -18.21 19.19
CA ILE A 23 -22.28 -17.53 20.24
C ILE A 23 -22.31 -18.53 21.39
N THR A 24 -21.31 -18.51 22.26
CA THR A 24 -21.40 -19.13 23.58
C THR A 24 -22.34 -18.25 24.38
N ARG A 25 -23.63 -18.53 24.24
CA ARG A 25 -24.66 -18.14 25.20
C ARG A 25 -24.36 -18.97 26.44
N ASP A 26 -23.61 -18.39 27.35
CA ASP A 26 -23.40 -18.94 28.68
C ASP A 26 -24.73 -18.77 29.42
N GLU A 27 -25.61 -19.76 29.27
CA GLU A 27 -26.76 -19.94 30.15
C GLU A 27 -26.25 -20.61 31.42
N SER A 28 -25.50 -19.87 32.22
CA SER A 28 -25.57 -20.07 33.66
C SER A 28 -26.82 -19.34 34.15
N GLU A 29 -27.99 -19.95 33.87
CA GLU A 29 -29.17 -19.74 34.70
C GLU A 29 -28.81 -20.30 36.08
N GLU A 30 -28.09 -19.52 36.88
CA GLU A 30 -28.15 -19.64 38.32
C GLU A 30 -29.53 -19.10 38.69
N SER A 31 -30.53 -19.98 38.59
CA SER A 31 -31.84 -19.79 39.18
C SER A 31 -31.61 -19.61 40.68
N VAL A 32 -31.43 -18.37 41.11
CA VAL A 32 -31.68 -17.97 42.48
C VAL A 32 -33.17 -18.16 42.67
N GLU A 33 -33.52 -19.38 43.06
CA GLU A 33 -34.80 -19.72 43.65
C GLU A 33 -34.93 -18.80 44.86
N LEU A 34 -35.54 -17.64 44.62
CA LEU A 34 -36.05 -16.76 45.66
C LEU A 34 -37.13 -17.56 46.36
N ASP A 35 -36.71 -18.31 47.38
CA ASP A 35 -37.59 -18.85 48.40
C ASP A 35 -38.34 -17.65 49.01
N LEU A 36 -39.51 -17.36 48.44
CA LEU A 36 -40.51 -16.49 49.02
C LEU A 36 -41.00 -17.19 50.29
N PRO A 37 -40.69 -16.70 51.51
CA PRO A 37 -41.38 -17.18 52.68
C PRO A 37 -42.69 -16.40 52.74
N SER A 38 -43.74 -16.90 52.09
CA SER A 38 -45.05 -16.26 52.18
C SER A 38 -46.23 -17.22 52.05
N GLU A 39 -46.19 -18.32 52.80
CA GLU A 39 -47.41 -18.89 53.42
C GLU A 39 -47.34 -18.84 54.97
N HIS A 40 -46.21 -18.39 55.52
CA HIS A 40 -46.03 -18.29 56.98
C HIS A 40 -46.57 -16.99 57.60
N SER A 41 -46.77 -15.93 56.83
CA SER A 41 -47.32 -14.68 57.37
C SER A 41 -48.82 -14.76 57.66
N GLU A 42 -49.62 -15.37 56.78
CA GLU A 42 -51.06 -15.57 57.04
C GLU A 42 -51.28 -16.56 58.17
N THR A 43 -50.52 -17.66 58.21
CA THR A 43 -50.61 -18.66 59.29
C THR A 43 -50.04 -18.16 60.62
N GLU A 44 -49.09 -17.22 60.64
CA GLU A 44 -48.64 -16.55 61.86
C GLU A 44 -49.63 -15.48 62.33
N ILE A 45 -50.29 -14.75 61.42
CA ILE A 45 -51.34 -13.79 61.78
C ILE A 45 -52.57 -14.53 62.33
N GLU A 46 -52.96 -15.67 61.74
CA GLU A 46 -54.02 -16.53 62.28
C GLU A 46 -53.60 -17.19 63.59
N ASN A 47 -52.37 -17.69 63.72
CA ASN A 47 -51.88 -18.27 64.99
C ASN A 47 -51.73 -17.24 66.11
N VAL A 48 -51.35 -16.00 65.81
CA VAL A 48 -51.28 -14.92 66.80
C VAL A 48 -52.68 -14.48 67.20
N ASN A 49 -53.62 -14.39 66.25
CA ASN A 49 -55.03 -14.12 66.54
C ASN A 49 -55.71 -15.26 67.31
N GLU A 50 -55.38 -16.53 67.04
CA GLU A 50 -55.84 -17.69 67.80
C GLU A 50 -55.21 -17.76 69.19
N ARG A 51 -53.89 -17.51 69.32
CA ARG A 51 -53.22 -17.44 70.63
C ARG A 51 -53.72 -16.27 71.47
N LEU A 52 -54.08 -15.15 70.86
CA LEU A 52 -54.75 -14.02 71.53
C LEU A 52 -56.15 -14.41 71.98
N ARG A 53 -56.98 -15.04 71.13
CA ARG A 53 -58.30 -15.57 71.52
C ARG A 53 -58.20 -16.58 72.68
N HIS A 54 -57.12 -17.37 72.74
CA HIS A 54 -56.87 -18.33 73.81
C HIS A 54 -56.25 -17.71 75.07
N GLN A 55 -55.48 -16.62 74.99
CA GLN A 55 -54.95 -15.91 76.16
C GLN A 55 -55.96 -14.98 76.85
N THR A 56 -57.03 -14.56 76.15
CA THR A 56 -58.13 -13.77 76.75
C THR A 56 -59.32 -14.60 77.26
N ARG A 57 -59.25 -15.94 77.29
CA ARG A 57 -60.17 -16.70 78.15
C ARG A 57 -59.69 -16.58 79.59
N LEU A 58 -60.12 -15.52 80.25
CA LEU A 58 -60.13 -15.47 81.71
C LEU A 58 -60.98 -16.64 82.24
N PRO A 59 -60.66 -17.19 83.42
CA PRO A 59 -61.42 -18.26 84.02
C PRO A 59 -62.87 -17.80 84.19
N ASP A 60 -63.83 -18.65 83.81
CA ASP A 60 -65.21 -18.60 84.31
C ASP A 60 -65.20 -18.88 85.83
N ASP A 61 -64.60 -17.99 86.62
CA ASP A 61 -64.69 -17.99 88.07
C ASP A 61 -65.94 -17.19 88.47
N ASP A 62 -67.05 -17.93 88.54
CA ASP A 62 -67.95 -17.95 89.67
C ASP A 62 -68.29 -16.59 90.35
N TYR A 63 -68.82 -15.62 89.59
CA TYR A 63 -69.60 -14.51 90.19
C TYR A 63 -71.07 -14.90 90.39
N GLN A 64 -71.31 -16.01 91.09
CA GLN A 64 -72.63 -16.42 91.59
C GLN A 64 -73.00 -15.69 92.89
N ILE A 65 -72.89 -14.36 92.92
CA ILE A 65 -73.56 -13.54 93.95
C ILE A 65 -74.44 -12.51 93.24
N LYS A 66 -75.47 -13.00 92.55
CA LYS A 66 -76.53 -12.15 91.97
C LYS A 66 -77.50 -11.60 93.01
N ASN A 67 -77.42 -12.08 94.26
CA ASN A 67 -78.37 -11.74 95.32
C ASN A 67 -77.67 -11.04 96.47
N LEU A 68 -77.76 -9.72 96.51
CA LEU A 68 -77.39 -8.95 97.68
C LEU A 68 -78.53 -9.06 98.71
N SER A 69 -78.24 -9.58 99.90
CA SER A 69 -79.24 -9.63 101.00
C SER A 69 -79.88 -8.25 101.18
N ARG A 70 -81.21 -8.18 101.37
CA ARG A 70 -81.94 -6.89 101.44
C ARG A 70 -81.30 -5.86 102.37
N VAL A 71 -80.75 -6.32 103.51
CA VAL A 71 -80.05 -5.46 104.47
C VAL A 71 -78.75 -4.92 103.87
N LEU A 72 -77.99 -5.79 103.21
CA LEU A 72 -76.73 -5.43 102.56
C LEU A 72 -76.98 -4.50 101.37
N ALA A 73 -78.04 -4.70 100.60
CA ALA A 73 -78.44 -3.83 99.49
C ALA A 73 -78.83 -2.42 99.94
N VAL A 74 -79.55 -2.30 101.06
CA VAL A 74 -79.88 -0.98 101.61
C VAL A 74 -78.63 -0.28 102.13
N VAL A 75 -77.74 -1.00 102.82
CA VAL A 75 -76.47 -0.44 103.32
C VAL A 75 -75.55 -0.02 102.17
N THR A 76 -75.40 -0.84 101.14
CA THR A 76 -74.59 -0.49 99.95
C THR A 76 -75.21 0.67 99.19
N THR A 77 -76.53 0.75 99.05
CA THR A 77 -77.21 1.89 98.43
C THR A 77 -76.95 3.19 99.19
N VAL A 78 -77.02 3.17 100.53
CA VAL A 78 -76.71 4.36 101.35
C VAL A 78 -75.26 4.76 101.20
N MET A 79 -74.33 3.79 101.21
CA MET A 79 -72.90 4.05 101.03
C MET A 79 -72.59 4.60 99.63
N LEU A 80 -73.19 4.03 98.57
CA LEU A 80 -73.05 4.51 97.20
C LEU A 80 -73.67 5.90 97.03
N GLN A 81 -74.79 6.18 97.68
CA GLN A 81 -75.41 7.51 97.72
C GLN A 81 -74.49 8.54 98.40
N MET A 82 -73.83 8.17 99.50
CA MET A 82 -72.84 9.02 100.15
C MET A 82 -71.62 9.27 99.25
N CYS A 83 -71.13 8.24 98.54
CA CYS A 83 -70.03 8.38 97.58
C CYS A 83 -70.44 9.28 96.40
N TYR A 84 -71.64 9.09 95.86
CA TYR A 84 -72.22 9.92 94.82
C TYR A 84 -72.35 11.39 95.27
N GLN A 85 -72.83 11.64 96.50
CA GLN A 85 -72.92 12.97 97.09
C GLN A 85 -71.53 13.61 97.29
N LYS A 86 -70.52 12.85 97.73
CA LYS A 86 -69.14 13.33 97.87
C LYS A 86 -68.51 13.71 96.52
N ILE A 87 -68.76 12.92 95.48
CA ILE A 87 -68.30 13.21 94.11
C ILE A 87 -69.00 14.46 93.56
N ALA A 88 -70.31 14.60 93.78
CA ALA A 88 -71.07 15.79 93.40
C ALA A 88 -70.60 17.05 94.15
N PHE A 89 -70.26 16.93 95.43
CA PHE A 89 -69.67 18.00 96.22
C PHE A 89 -68.28 18.40 95.73
N PHE A 90 -67.41 17.42 95.45
CA PHE A 90 -66.08 17.67 94.89
C PHE A 90 -66.15 18.38 93.53
N ARG A 91 -67.13 18.02 92.69
CA ARG A 91 -67.36 18.62 91.38
C ARG A 91 -67.81 20.09 91.47
N THR A 92 -68.68 20.38 92.44
CA THR A 92 -69.20 21.73 92.69
C THR A 92 -68.15 22.65 93.32
N MET A 93 -67.32 22.14 94.24
CA MET A 93 -66.19 22.90 94.79
C MET A 93 -65.16 23.28 93.72
N ASN A 94 -64.87 22.38 92.78
CA ASN A 94 -63.86 22.59 91.74
C ASN A 94 -64.42 23.17 90.42
N LYS A 95 -65.69 23.60 90.39
CA LYS A 95 -66.38 24.15 89.20
C LYS A 95 -66.21 23.30 87.93
N MET A 96 -66.24 21.97 88.06
CA MET A 96 -66.03 21.08 86.92
C MET A 96 -67.34 20.83 86.13
N PRO A 97 -67.38 21.10 84.81
CA PRO A 97 -68.58 20.86 84.01
C PRO A 97 -68.91 19.36 83.92
N ARG A 98 -70.21 19.04 83.75
CA ARG A 98 -70.67 17.69 83.46
C ARG A 98 -70.49 17.41 81.98
N VAL A 99 -69.69 16.38 81.66
CA VAL A 99 -69.59 15.84 80.30
C VAL A 99 -70.69 14.80 80.13
N PRO A 100 -71.52 14.87 79.07
CA PRO A 100 -72.46 13.81 78.73
C PRO A 100 -71.68 12.56 78.33
N ILE A 101 -71.98 11.43 78.97
CA ILE A 101 -71.32 10.16 78.72
C ILE A 101 -72.38 9.14 78.41
N ASN A 102 -72.23 8.50 77.24
CA ASN A 102 -72.99 7.31 76.89
C ASN A 102 -72.38 6.12 77.62
N LEU A 103 -73.21 5.35 78.30
CA LEU A 103 -72.81 4.15 79.02
C LEU A 103 -73.00 2.88 78.17
N GLU A 104 -73.63 3.00 77.01
CA GLU A 104 -73.74 1.91 76.03
C GLU A 104 -72.43 1.73 75.28
N TYR A 105 -72.09 0.46 75.01
CA TYR A 105 -70.99 0.08 74.16
C TYR A 105 -71.07 0.75 72.78
N VAL A 106 -69.98 1.43 72.42
CA VAL A 106 -69.76 2.02 71.10
C VAL A 106 -68.49 1.40 70.53
N PRO A 107 -68.55 0.72 69.36
CA PRO A 107 -67.38 0.17 68.71
C PRO A 107 -66.27 1.23 68.54
N LEU A 108 -65.02 0.82 68.67
CA LEU A 108 -63.89 1.74 68.59
C LEU A 108 -63.89 2.59 67.30
N ASP A 109 -64.28 2.01 66.16
CA ASP A 109 -64.31 2.70 64.87
C ASP A 109 -65.25 3.92 64.88
N GLU A 110 -66.42 3.83 65.52
CA GLU A 110 -67.34 4.96 65.67
C GLU A 110 -66.86 5.98 66.72
N LYS A 111 -66.21 5.50 67.78
CA LYS A 111 -65.63 6.33 68.86
C LYS A 111 -64.50 7.22 68.33
N TYR A 112 -63.62 6.68 67.48
CA TYR A 112 -62.50 7.43 66.91
C TYR A 112 -62.91 8.29 65.70
N ASN A 113 -63.87 7.85 64.87
CA ASN A 113 -64.45 8.69 63.81
C ASN A 113 -65.15 9.95 64.36
N ASN A 114 -65.76 9.87 65.55
CA ASN A 114 -66.33 11.03 66.23
C ASN A 114 -65.27 11.87 66.97
N ALA A 115 -64.17 11.26 67.44
CA ALA A 115 -63.06 11.97 68.07
C ALA A 115 -62.25 12.84 67.10
N GLU A 116 -62.09 12.42 65.83
CA GLU A 116 -61.47 13.26 64.79
C GLU A 116 -62.24 14.57 64.55
N ARG A 117 -63.58 14.57 64.72
CA ARG A 117 -64.40 15.79 64.67
C ARG A 117 -64.25 16.69 65.90
N GLU A 118 -63.94 16.13 67.08
CA GLU A 118 -63.74 16.90 68.33
C GLU A 118 -62.30 17.42 68.51
N ILE A 119 -61.29 16.76 67.93
CA ILE A 119 -59.87 17.07 68.13
C ILE A 119 -59.33 18.06 67.09
N GLY A 120 -60.13 18.44 66.08
CA GLY A 120 -59.75 19.37 65.01
C GLY A 120 -59.32 20.81 65.42
N VAL A 121 -59.17 21.11 66.72
CA VAL A 121 -58.86 22.46 67.23
C VAL A 121 -57.56 22.55 68.04
N ILE A 122 -56.88 21.45 68.40
CA ILE A 122 -55.64 21.56 69.21
C ILE A 122 -54.48 20.75 68.60
N LEU A 123 -53.58 21.45 67.92
CA LEU A 123 -52.22 20.97 67.61
C LEU A 123 -51.44 20.87 68.93
N HIS A 124 -51.02 19.64 69.26
CA HIS A 124 -50.28 19.28 70.48
C HIS A 124 -50.89 19.79 71.80
N PRO A 125 -51.97 19.15 72.30
CA PRO A 125 -52.44 19.39 73.65
C PRO A 125 -51.35 18.99 74.66
N SER A 126 -51.09 19.84 75.67
CA SER A 126 -50.23 19.49 76.81
C SER A 126 -50.72 18.19 77.47
N GLU A 127 -49.78 17.35 77.90
CA GLU A 127 -50.07 16.11 78.63
C GLU A 127 -50.96 16.36 79.85
N GLU A 128 -50.77 17.50 80.53
CA GLU A 128 -51.59 17.95 81.65
C GLU A 128 -53.05 18.23 81.25
N PHE A 129 -53.28 18.79 80.05
CA PHE A 129 -54.62 19.09 79.54
C PHE A 129 -55.38 17.81 79.15
N LEU A 130 -54.70 16.84 78.55
CA LEU A 130 -55.28 15.53 78.24
C LEU A 130 -55.61 14.75 79.51
N ASN A 131 -54.72 14.78 80.50
CA ASN A 131 -54.94 14.14 81.80
C ASN A 131 -56.12 14.77 82.55
N TYR A 132 -56.26 16.10 82.51
CA TYR A 132 -57.40 16.79 83.11
C TYR A 132 -58.73 16.46 82.39
N ARG A 133 -58.75 16.43 81.05
CA ARG A 133 -59.95 16.05 80.28
C ARG A 133 -60.33 14.59 80.48
N LYS A 134 -59.34 13.68 80.56
CA LYS A 134 -59.56 12.28 80.93
C LYS A 134 -60.14 12.19 82.33
N PHE A 135 -59.56 12.86 83.33
CA PHE A 135 -60.07 12.88 84.69
C PHE A 135 -61.53 13.40 84.78
N GLN A 136 -61.88 14.43 84.00
CA GLN A 136 -63.26 14.92 83.92
C GLN A 136 -64.22 13.90 83.32
N LYS A 137 -63.79 13.18 82.26
CA LYS A 137 -64.57 12.10 81.65
C LYS A 137 -64.73 10.93 82.62
N ASP A 138 -63.66 10.49 83.26
CA ASP A 138 -63.66 9.40 84.25
C ASP A 138 -64.58 9.73 85.44
N LEU A 139 -64.58 10.98 85.92
CA LEU A 139 -65.47 11.44 87.00
C LEU A 139 -66.95 11.51 86.58
N SER A 140 -67.24 11.94 85.34
CA SER A 140 -68.59 11.88 84.77
C SER A 140 -69.08 10.45 84.58
N TRP A 141 -68.19 9.53 84.20
CA TRP A 141 -68.52 8.13 83.95
C TRP A 141 -68.88 7.49 85.28
N LEU A 142 -68.03 7.67 86.30
CA LEU A 142 -68.29 7.21 87.66
C LEU A 142 -69.59 7.79 88.24
N GLU A 143 -69.88 9.07 88.00
CA GLU A 143 -71.13 9.70 88.46
C GLU A 143 -72.37 9.07 87.79
N ASN A 144 -72.29 8.71 86.51
CA ASN A 144 -73.40 8.10 85.77
C ASN A 144 -73.56 6.61 86.10
N VAL A 145 -72.46 5.87 86.28
CA VAL A 145 -72.48 4.48 86.77
C VAL A 145 -73.04 4.43 88.19
N LEU A 146 -72.57 5.28 89.11
CA LEU A 146 -73.13 5.33 90.46
C LEU A 146 -74.63 5.66 90.44
N LYS A 147 -75.09 6.57 89.57
CA LYS A 147 -76.53 6.83 89.41
C LYS A 147 -77.31 5.61 88.94
N SER A 148 -76.83 4.89 87.91
CA SER A 148 -77.55 3.70 87.42
C SER A 148 -77.61 2.63 88.51
N VAL A 149 -76.47 2.30 89.12
CA VAL A 149 -76.39 1.28 90.18
C VAL A 149 -77.23 1.62 91.40
N ILE A 150 -77.28 2.89 91.82
CA ILE A 150 -78.16 3.33 92.92
C ILE A 150 -79.63 3.16 92.54
N VAL A 151 -80.02 3.50 91.32
CA VAL A 151 -81.39 3.34 90.83
C VAL A 151 -81.78 1.86 90.73
N ASP A 152 -80.87 1.00 90.30
CA ASP A 152 -81.11 -0.44 90.14
C ASP A 152 -81.21 -1.15 91.50
N LEU A 153 -80.30 -0.82 92.43
CA LEU A 153 -80.35 -1.31 93.81
C LEU A 153 -81.60 -0.83 94.57
N GLN A 154 -82.12 0.37 94.28
CA GLN A 154 -83.35 0.90 94.87
C GLN A 154 -84.63 0.24 94.33
N LYS A 155 -84.65 -0.14 93.04
CA LYS A 155 -85.84 -0.66 92.37
C LYS A 155 -85.96 -2.17 92.38
N SER A 156 -84.87 -2.89 92.15
CA SER A 156 -84.90 -4.33 91.89
C SER A 156 -84.05 -5.13 92.90
N PHE A 157 -83.20 -4.48 93.69
CA PHE A 157 -82.16 -5.11 94.55
C PHE A 157 -81.11 -5.91 93.76
N TYR A 158 -81.08 -5.77 92.43
CA TYR A 158 -80.11 -6.37 91.52
C TYR A 158 -79.16 -5.30 90.97
N PHE A 159 -77.97 -5.73 90.52
CA PHE A 159 -76.94 -4.85 89.95
C PHE A 159 -76.56 -5.28 88.52
N ASP A 160 -77.51 -5.86 87.78
CA ASP A 160 -77.27 -6.40 86.44
C ASP A 160 -76.82 -5.33 85.44
N ASP A 161 -77.32 -4.10 85.55
CA ASP A 161 -76.89 -3.01 84.67
C ASP A 161 -75.46 -2.53 84.98
N PHE A 162 -74.97 -2.71 86.22
CA PHE A 162 -73.55 -2.53 86.52
C PHE A 162 -72.70 -3.60 85.82
N ILE A 163 -73.15 -4.86 85.84
CA ILE A 163 -72.44 -5.97 85.19
C ILE A 163 -72.41 -5.75 83.68
N LYS A 164 -73.49 -5.29 83.06
CA LYS A 164 -73.52 -4.94 81.64
C LYS A 164 -72.51 -3.85 81.31
N ILE A 165 -72.54 -2.73 82.04
CA ILE A 165 -71.59 -1.62 81.85
C ILE A 165 -70.13 -2.10 82.04
N LEU A 166 -69.89 -2.98 83.02
CA LEU A 166 -68.56 -3.52 83.29
C LEU A 166 -68.08 -4.45 82.17
N ASN A 167 -68.94 -5.32 81.65
CA ASN A 167 -68.64 -6.18 80.51
C ASN A 167 -68.40 -5.35 79.24
N GLU A 168 -69.19 -4.30 79.01
CA GLU A 168 -69.03 -3.38 77.86
C GLU A 168 -67.71 -2.59 77.93
N ASP A 169 -67.31 -2.13 79.12
CA ASP A 169 -66.01 -1.50 79.35
C ASP A 169 -64.84 -2.49 79.20
N GLU A 170 -65.03 -3.74 79.64
CA GLU A 170 -64.04 -4.81 79.44
C GLU A 170 -63.86 -5.14 77.95
N MET A 171 -64.95 -5.25 77.17
CA MET A 171 -64.89 -5.43 75.71
C MET A 171 -64.16 -4.27 75.02
N THR A 172 -64.46 -3.03 75.42
CA THR A 172 -63.79 -1.83 74.89
C THR A 172 -62.28 -1.87 75.20
N ARG A 173 -61.90 -2.26 76.42
CA ARG A 173 -60.49 -2.41 76.82
C ARG A 173 -59.79 -3.53 76.05
N GLN A 174 -60.46 -4.63 75.77
CA GLN A 174 -59.91 -5.71 74.96
C GLN A 174 -59.69 -5.27 73.50
N GLU A 175 -60.63 -4.53 72.90
CA GLU A 175 -60.47 -3.97 71.55
C GLU A 175 -59.35 -2.91 71.48
N GLU A 176 -59.20 -2.08 72.51
CA GLU A 176 -58.06 -1.15 72.61
C GLU A 176 -56.73 -1.90 72.67
N GLN A 177 -56.66 -3.00 73.42
CA GLN A 177 -55.46 -3.84 73.50
C GLN A 177 -55.12 -4.57 72.19
N THR A 178 -56.12 -5.12 71.49
CA THR A 178 -55.90 -5.76 70.19
C THR A 178 -55.43 -4.76 69.15
N LEU A 179 -56.00 -3.55 69.15
CA LEU A 179 -55.59 -2.46 68.26
C LEU A 179 -54.16 -1.98 68.55
N LEU A 180 -53.79 -1.82 69.83
CA LEU A 180 -52.41 -1.48 70.21
C LEU A 180 -51.42 -2.57 69.78
N THR A 181 -51.78 -3.83 69.96
CA THR A 181 -50.94 -4.96 69.56
C THR A 181 -50.77 -5.01 68.04
N SER A 182 -51.86 -4.85 67.28
CA SER A 182 -51.83 -4.74 65.81
C SER A 182 -51.01 -3.55 65.33
N LYS A 183 -51.16 -2.38 65.96
CA LYS A 183 -50.37 -1.19 65.66
C LYS A 183 -48.87 -1.43 65.89
N MET A 184 -48.50 -2.07 67.00
CA MET A 184 -47.12 -2.41 67.31
C MET A 184 -46.53 -3.37 66.27
N PHE A 185 -47.29 -4.39 65.87
CA PHE A 185 -46.91 -5.33 64.81
C PHE A 185 -46.71 -4.62 63.46
N ASN A 186 -47.70 -3.83 63.02
CA ASN A 186 -47.62 -3.06 61.77
C ASN A 186 -46.43 -2.09 61.77
N LEU A 187 -46.14 -1.44 62.90
CA LEU A 187 -45.00 -0.55 63.03
C LEU A 187 -43.67 -1.32 62.93
N HIS A 188 -43.60 -2.51 63.49
CA HIS A 188 -42.44 -3.39 63.33
C HIS A 188 -42.26 -3.82 61.86
N GLU A 189 -43.34 -4.23 61.20
CA GLU A 189 -43.26 -4.71 59.82
C GLU A 189 -42.93 -3.57 58.83
N VAL A 190 -43.47 -2.37 59.05
CA VAL A 190 -43.07 -1.18 58.29
C VAL A 190 -41.59 -0.85 58.49
N LYS A 191 -41.05 -1.02 59.71
CA LYS A 191 -39.60 -0.83 59.94
C LYS A 191 -38.78 -1.87 59.18
N LYS A 192 -39.20 -3.14 59.21
CA LYS A 192 -38.54 -4.25 58.51
C LYS A 192 -38.56 -4.03 56.99
N LEU A 193 -39.72 -3.67 56.42
CA LEU A 193 -39.85 -3.34 54.99
C LEU A 193 -38.99 -2.13 54.59
N ARG A 194 -38.89 -1.11 55.44
CA ARG A 194 -37.97 0.03 55.21
C ARG A 194 -36.52 -0.42 55.18
N THR A 195 -36.11 -1.31 56.09
CA THR A 195 -34.74 -1.83 56.08
C THR A 195 -34.44 -2.67 54.84
N TYR A 196 -35.39 -3.48 54.36
CA TYR A 196 -35.22 -4.21 53.10
C TYR A 196 -35.11 -3.28 51.91
N LEU A 197 -35.99 -2.28 51.84
CA LEU A 197 -35.96 -1.29 50.76
C LEU A 197 -34.66 -0.48 50.74
N ASP A 198 -34.12 -0.12 51.90
CA ASP A 198 -32.82 0.55 51.98
C ASP A 198 -31.65 -0.37 51.59
N LEU A 199 -31.74 -1.67 51.88
CA LEU A 199 -30.72 -2.65 51.51
C LEU A 199 -30.75 -2.92 49.99
N GLU A 200 -31.92 -3.14 49.42
CA GLU A 200 -32.12 -3.31 47.98
C GLU A 200 -31.67 -2.08 47.19
N LYS A 201 -31.99 -0.87 47.67
CA LYS A 201 -31.47 0.37 47.07
C LYS A 201 -29.95 0.41 47.06
N LYS A 202 -29.29 0.04 48.16
CA LYS A 202 -27.83 0.03 48.24
C LYS A 202 -27.23 -0.97 47.25
N GLU A 203 -27.82 -2.17 47.13
CA GLU A 203 -27.34 -3.17 46.19
C GLU A 203 -27.49 -2.67 44.75
N LEU A 204 -28.66 -2.14 44.39
CA LEU A 204 -28.87 -1.59 43.05
C LEU A 204 -27.92 -0.42 42.74
N THR A 205 -27.56 0.39 43.74
CA THR A 205 -26.58 1.47 43.57
C THR A 205 -25.17 0.90 43.33
N ARG A 206 -24.82 -0.21 43.98
CA ARG A 206 -23.54 -0.92 43.82
C ARG A 206 -23.45 -1.56 42.44
N GLU A 207 -24.47 -2.29 42.00
CA GLU A 207 -24.54 -2.86 40.65
C GLU A 207 -24.45 -1.78 39.58
N LEU A 208 -25.14 -0.65 39.76
CA LEU A 208 -25.05 0.47 38.83
C LEU A 208 -23.62 1.03 38.77
N GLN A 209 -22.95 1.12 39.92
CA GLN A 209 -21.55 1.54 39.97
C GLN A 209 -20.63 0.55 39.25
N ASP A 210 -20.79 -0.75 39.47
CA ASP A 210 -19.99 -1.80 38.84
C ASP A 210 -20.18 -1.77 37.31
N VAL A 211 -21.43 -1.69 36.82
CA VAL A 211 -21.73 -1.55 35.38
C VAL A 211 -21.17 -0.24 34.80
N THR A 212 -21.18 0.85 35.56
CA THR A 212 -20.61 2.13 35.13
C THR A 212 -19.08 2.05 35.00
N GLU A 213 -18.42 1.33 35.91
CA GLU A 213 -16.98 1.09 35.85
C GLU A 213 -16.61 0.19 34.65
N GLU A 214 -17.36 -0.89 34.43
CA GLU A 214 -17.18 -1.74 33.24
C GLU A 214 -17.38 -0.96 31.94
N LEU A 215 -18.43 -0.13 31.87
CA LEU A 215 -18.67 0.76 30.73
C LEU A 215 -17.51 1.74 30.50
N GLY A 216 -16.93 2.26 31.58
CA GLY A 216 -15.72 3.09 31.53
C GLY A 216 -14.53 2.34 30.93
N ASN A 217 -14.25 1.14 31.43
CA ASN A 217 -13.16 0.29 30.95
C ASN A 217 -13.33 -0.08 29.47
N PHE A 218 -14.53 -0.46 29.04
CA PHE A 218 -14.81 -0.76 27.64
C PHE A 218 -14.67 0.47 26.74
N LYS A 219 -15.06 1.65 27.23
CA LYS A 219 -14.89 2.91 26.50
C LYS A 219 -13.41 3.26 26.31
N ASP A 220 -12.60 3.06 27.34
CA ASP A 220 -11.16 3.33 27.28
C ASP A 220 -10.46 2.33 26.34
N GLN A 221 -10.79 1.03 26.43
CA GLN A 221 -10.29 0.02 25.48
C GLN A 221 -10.66 0.35 24.04
N LEU A 222 -11.91 0.75 23.78
CA LEU A 222 -12.34 1.16 22.44
C LEU A 222 -11.55 2.38 21.95
N ASN A 223 -11.30 3.35 22.82
CA ASN A 223 -10.53 4.53 22.46
C ASN A 223 -9.06 4.19 22.16
N ASP A 224 -8.45 3.30 22.95
CA ASP A 224 -7.10 2.79 22.72
C ASP A 224 -7.01 2.06 21.37
N ASP A 225 -7.99 1.19 21.05
CA ASP A 225 -8.07 0.49 19.76
C ASP A 225 -8.23 1.47 18.59
N ILE A 226 -9.02 2.53 18.75
CA ILE A 226 -9.18 3.59 17.74
C ILE A 226 -7.85 4.32 17.52
N ILE A 227 -7.17 4.71 18.61
CA ILE A 227 -5.87 5.39 18.52
C ILE A 227 -4.84 4.47 17.86
N GLU A 228 -4.77 3.21 18.27
CA GLU A 228 -3.86 2.22 17.72
C GLU A 228 -4.11 2.02 16.22
N SER A 229 -5.37 1.90 15.81
CA SER A 229 -5.79 1.79 14.41
C SER A 229 -5.38 3.01 13.59
N VAL A 230 -5.61 4.23 14.10
CA VAL A 230 -5.21 5.47 13.43
C VAL A 230 -3.70 5.57 13.29
N VAL A 231 -2.93 5.20 14.32
CA VAL A 231 -1.46 5.19 14.28
C VAL A 231 -0.96 4.18 13.26
N LYS A 232 -1.50 2.95 13.26
CA LYS A 232 -1.18 1.90 12.27
C LYS A 232 -1.48 2.38 10.85
N LEU A 233 -2.64 3.00 10.64
CA LEU A 233 -3.05 3.53 9.33
C LEU A 233 -2.10 4.62 8.84
N ASN A 234 -1.77 5.59 9.70
CA ASN A 234 -0.84 6.66 9.36
C ASN A 234 0.56 6.12 9.06
N TYR A 235 1.03 5.14 9.84
CA TYR A 235 2.30 4.48 9.57
C TYR A 235 2.32 3.79 8.20
N VAL A 236 1.30 3.00 7.87
CA VAL A 236 1.20 2.32 6.57
C VAL A 236 1.14 3.33 5.43
N LYS A 237 0.41 4.44 5.61
CA LYS A 237 0.29 5.50 4.61
C LYS A 237 1.64 6.17 4.33
N GLU A 238 2.37 6.58 5.37
CA GLU A 238 3.69 7.20 5.21
C GLU A 238 4.73 6.21 4.68
N TRP A 239 4.65 4.94 5.08
CA TRP A 239 5.47 3.87 4.53
C TRP A 239 5.21 3.65 3.04
N GLN A 240 3.95 3.58 2.63
CA GLN A 240 3.56 3.43 1.23
C GLN A 240 4.00 4.63 0.40
N LYS A 241 3.85 5.85 0.92
CA LYS A 241 4.31 7.08 0.28
C LYS A 241 5.83 7.06 0.06
N SER A 242 6.59 6.77 1.11
CA SER A 242 8.06 6.67 1.05
C SER A 242 8.53 5.59 0.09
N ARG A 243 7.85 4.45 0.07
CA ARG A 243 8.11 3.35 -0.88
C ARG A 243 7.81 3.78 -2.32
N GLY A 244 6.72 4.52 -2.54
CA GLY A 244 6.38 5.09 -3.83
C GLY A 244 7.46 6.06 -4.33
N GLU A 245 7.85 7.02 -3.50
CA GLU A 245 8.92 7.99 -3.80
C GLU A 245 10.26 7.31 -4.11
N GLN A 246 10.64 6.31 -3.32
CA GLN A 246 11.85 5.52 -3.56
C GLN A 246 11.78 4.80 -4.91
N ASN A 247 10.65 4.15 -5.22
CA ASN A 247 10.49 3.41 -6.47
C ASN A 247 10.54 4.35 -7.68
N THR A 248 9.82 5.49 -7.61
CA THR A 248 9.88 6.53 -8.64
C THR A 248 11.31 7.05 -8.84
N SER A 249 12.06 7.29 -7.76
CA SER A 249 13.46 7.72 -7.85
C SER A 249 14.37 6.68 -8.52
N ILE A 250 14.20 5.39 -8.20
CA ILE A 250 14.96 4.30 -8.83
C ILE A 250 14.63 4.21 -10.32
N LEU A 251 13.35 4.23 -10.68
CA LEU A 251 12.89 4.18 -12.06
C LEU A 251 13.41 5.38 -12.85
N ASN A 252 13.24 6.60 -12.33
CA ASN A 252 13.76 7.82 -12.96
C ASN A 252 15.28 7.73 -13.18
N ARG A 253 16.05 7.18 -12.22
CA ARG A 253 17.50 7.02 -12.40
C ARG A 253 17.84 6.04 -13.52
N GLN A 254 17.08 4.95 -13.66
CA GLN A 254 17.29 3.98 -14.74
C GLN A 254 16.89 4.57 -16.09
N GLU A 255 15.74 5.24 -16.15
CA GLU A 255 15.25 5.92 -17.33
C GLU A 255 16.25 6.99 -17.81
N GLN A 256 16.75 7.84 -16.90
CA GLN A 256 17.77 8.85 -17.23
C GLN A 256 19.09 8.24 -17.74
N LYS A 257 19.46 7.04 -17.27
CA LYS A 257 20.63 6.33 -17.84
C LYS A 257 20.37 5.86 -19.27
N LEU A 258 19.18 5.33 -19.53
CA LEU A 258 18.78 4.89 -20.87
C LEU A 258 18.66 6.07 -21.83
N ILE A 259 18.07 7.19 -21.38
CA ILE A 259 17.99 8.43 -22.16
C ILE A 259 19.39 8.91 -22.53
N LYS A 260 20.31 9.03 -21.57
CA LYS A 260 21.69 9.44 -21.86
C LYS A 260 22.41 8.49 -22.81
N MET A 261 22.17 7.18 -22.68
CA MET A 261 22.74 6.20 -23.60
C MET A 261 22.16 6.37 -25.01
N SER A 262 20.85 6.61 -25.13
CA SER A 262 20.19 6.89 -26.41
C SER A 262 20.73 8.17 -27.04
N GLU A 263 20.82 9.25 -26.27
CA GLU A 263 21.38 10.53 -26.73
C GLU A 263 22.82 10.35 -27.22
N ASN A 264 23.67 9.67 -26.45
CA ASN A 264 25.04 9.37 -26.87
C ASN A 264 25.06 8.59 -28.18
N MET A 265 24.26 7.53 -28.32
CA MET A 265 24.19 6.75 -29.56
C MET A 265 23.71 7.60 -30.74
N THR A 266 22.73 8.48 -30.54
CA THR A 266 22.29 9.44 -31.56
C THR A 266 23.43 10.35 -31.98
N THR A 267 24.20 10.91 -31.03
CA THR A 267 25.35 11.76 -31.37
C THR A 267 26.46 11.00 -32.10
N GLU A 268 26.70 9.72 -31.78
CA GLU A 268 27.67 8.90 -32.51
C GLU A 268 27.20 8.59 -33.93
N ILE A 269 25.89 8.35 -34.13
CA ILE A 269 25.31 8.19 -35.47
C ILE A 269 25.45 9.48 -36.28
N GLU A 270 25.16 10.63 -35.69
CA GLU A 270 25.31 11.93 -36.35
C GLU A 270 26.77 12.19 -36.78
N LYS A 271 27.74 11.86 -35.92
CA LYS A 271 29.17 11.93 -36.27
C LYS A 271 29.52 11.00 -37.43
N GLU A 272 29.06 9.75 -37.39
CA GLU A 272 29.32 8.78 -38.46
C GLU A 272 28.74 9.27 -39.80
N ILE A 273 27.56 9.89 -39.80
CA ILE A 273 26.97 10.49 -41.01
C ILE A 273 27.86 11.60 -41.56
N VAL A 274 28.38 12.49 -40.72
CA VAL A 274 29.28 13.57 -41.15
C VAL A 274 30.58 13.00 -41.70
N ILE A 275 31.20 12.04 -41.01
CA ILE A 275 32.44 11.38 -41.47
C ILE A 275 32.21 10.66 -42.80
N HIS A 276 31.07 9.98 -42.96
CA HIS A 276 30.72 9.32 -44.20
C HIS A 276 30.57 10.31 -45.36
N ASP A 277 29.92 11.44 -45.14
CA ASP A 277 29.77 12.50 -46.14
C ASP A 277 31.14 13.08 -46.53
N GLU A 278 32.00 13.40 -45.56
CA GLU A 278 33.38 13.83 -45.80
C GLU A 278 34.19 12.77 -46.60
N MET A 279 34.02 11.49 -46.28
CA MET A 279 34.69 10.40 -47.00
C MET A 279 34.18 10.29 -48.44
N CYS A 280 32.86 10.41 -48.66
CA CYS A 280 32.26 10.43 -50.00
C CYS A 280 32.79 11.61 -50.82
N THR A 281 32.79 12.83 -50.27
CA THR A 281 33.33 14.01 -50.96
C THR A 281 34.82 13.86 -51.31
N PHE A 282 35.62 13.31 -50.39
CA PHE A 282 37.04 13.02 -50.66
C PHE A 282 37.23 12.01 -51.80
N LEU A 283 36.42 10.95 -51.84
CA LEU A 283 36.46 9.94 -52.89
C LEU A 283 36.02 10.52 -54.24
N GLU A 284 34.99 11.37 -54.25
CA GLU A 284 34.55 12.09 -55.45
C GLU A 284 35.64 13.00 -55.99
N MET A 285 36.26 13.82 -55.13
CA MET A 285 37.40 14.67 -55.51
C MET A 285 38.57 13.85 -56.07
N SER A 286 38.92 12.74 -55.41
CA SER A 286 40.01 11.87 -55.87
C SER A 286 39.70 11.23 -57.22
N LEU A 287 38.43 10.84 -57.43
CA LEU A 287 37.97 10.29 -58.71
C LEU A 287 38.08 11.33 -59.82
N ASP A 288 37.66 12.57 -59.55
CA ASP A 288 37.77 13.68 -60.50
C ASP A 288 39.25 13.98 -60.84
N GLU A 289 40.14 13.99 -59.84
CA GLU A 289 41.58 14.15 -60.06
C GLU A 289 42.15 13.04 -60.97
N PHE A 290 41.79 11.78 -60.73
CA PHE A 290 42.23 10.68 -61.59
C PHE A 290 41.60 10.76 -62.99
N GLN A 291 40.35 11.18 -63.11
CA GLN A 291 39.68 11.35 -64.39
C GLN A 291 40.32 12.47 -65.22
N GLU A 292 40.74 13.56 -64.58
CA GLU A 292 41.54 14.60 -65.22
C GLU A 292 42.91 14.07 -65.66
N GLU A 293 43.59 13.31 -64.81
CA GLU A 293 44.89 12.73 -65.15
C GLU A 293 44.79 11.75 -66.33
N ILE A 294 43.78 10.89 -66.34
CA ILE A 294 43.48 9.99 -67.47
C ILE A 294 43.27 10.81 -68.75
N THR A 295 42.48 11.88 -68.68
CA THR A 295 42.19 12.74 -69.83
C THR A 295 43.48 13.41 -70.35
N LYS A 296 44.32 13.94 -69.46
CA LYS A 296 45.64 14.52 -69.81
C LYS A 296 46.54 13.48 -70.49
N TRP A 297 46.59 12.25 -70.00
CA TRP A 297 47.39 11.18 -70.60
C TRP A 297 46.82 10.72 -71.95
N MET A 298 45.50 10.68 -72.11
CA MET A 298 44.85 10.37 -73.39
C MET A 298 45.18 11.44 -74.44
N GLU A 299 45.01 12.72 -74.12
CA GLU A 299 45.35 13.84 -75.02
C GLU A 299 46.83 13.80 -75.42
N LYS A 300 47.73 13.54 -74.46
CA LYS A 300 49.16 13.39 -74.73
C LYS A 300 49.44 12.21 -75.66
N TYR A 301 48.82 11.06 -75.40
CA TYR A 301 49.00 9.87 -76.23
C TYR A 301 48.52 10.10 -77.67
N ASP A 302 47.37 10.75 -77.84
CA ASP A 302 46.82 11.08 -79.16
C ASP A 302 47.77 12.04 -79.91
N MET A 303 48.27 13.07 -79.23
CA MET A 303 49.24 14.01 -79.80
C MET A 303 50.56 13.33 -80.18
N ASP A 304 51.15 12.54 -79.29
CA ASP A 304 52.40 11.81 -79.53
C ASP A 304 52.22 10.81 -80.69
N THR A 305 51.06 10.14 -80.77
CA THR A 305 50.71 9.23 -81.86
C THR A 305 50.59 9.97 -83.18
N GLU A 306 49.87 11.10 -83.22
CA GLU A 306 49.79 11.95 -84.42
C GLU A 306 51.16 12.46 -84.88
N GLU A 307 52.02 12.89 -83.95
CA GLU A 307 53.38 13.33 -84.26
C GLU A 307 54.21 12.19 -84.85
N LEU A 308 54.11 10.99 -84.27
CA LEU A 308 54.80 9.81 -84.76
C LEU A 308 54.28 9.41 -86.15
N GLU A 309 52.96 9.42 -86.37
CA GLU A 309 52.36 9.16 -87.67
C GLU A 309 52.83 10.17 -88.73
N LYS A 310 52.85 11.47 -88.41
CA LYS A 310 53.40 12.53 -89.27
C LYS A 310 54.88 12.27 -89.58
N ALA A 311 55.67 11.85 -88.59
CA ALA A 311 57.08 11.53 -88.78
C ALA A 311 57.30 10.29 -89.66
N VAL A 312 56.49 9.24 -89.47
CA VAL A 312 56.48 8.03 -90.29
C VAL A 312 56.10 8.36 -91.73
N GLU A 313 55.05 9.16 -91.95
CA GLU A 313 54.62 9.55 -93.30
C GLU A 313 55.69 10.41 -93.99
N LYS A 314 56.31 11.35 -93.27
CA LYS A 314 57.46 12.11 -93.79
C LYS A 314 58.62 11.20 -94.20
N LYS A 315 58.96 10.20 -93.37
CA LYS A 315 60.01 9.22 -93.68
C LYS A 315 59.66 8.33 -94.87
N LYS A 316 58.40 7.97 -95.01
CA LYS A 316 57.90 7.21 -96.17
C LYS A 316 58.02 8.02 -97.46
N ILE A 317 57.64 9.30 -97.44
CA ILE A 317 57.83 10.22 -98.58
C ILE A 317 59.31 10.35 -98.93
N GLU A 318 60.18 10.56 -97.93
CA GLU A 318 61.64 10.65 -98.15
C GLU A 318 62.21 9.37 -98.76
N LEU A 319 61.76 8.21 -98.28
CA LEU A 319 62.16 6.90 -98.81
C LEU A 319 61.69 6.69 -100.26
N GLU A 320 60.46 7.12 -100.59
CA GLU A 320 59.95 7.03 -101.96
C GLU A 320 60.73 7.96 -102.91
N GLN A 321 61.03 9.18 -102.47
CA GLN A 321 61.91 10.10 -103.22
C GLN A 321 63.31 9.51 -103.41
N GLN A 322 63.89 8.88 -102.39
CA GLN A 322 65.19 8.21 -102.50
C GLN A 322 65.14 7.02 -103.47
N LYS A 323 64.06 6.22 -103.46
CA LYS A 323 63.85 5.14 -104.44
C LYS A 323 63.75 5.67 -105.86
N ASP A 324 62.97 6.73 -106.08
CA ASP A 324 62.83 7.38 -107.39
C ASP A 324 64.19 7.90 -107.88
N ASN A 325 64.93 8.59 -107.02
CA ASN A 325 66.27 9.09 -107.34
C ASN A 325 67.25 7.95 -107.64
N HIS A 326 67.19 6.86 -106.86
CA HIS A 326 68.00 5.67 -107.10
C HIS A 326 67.65 5.02 -108.44
N SER A 327 66.36 4.89 -108.77
CA SER A 327 65.89 4.36 -110.05
C SER A 327 66.42 5.19 -111.22
N LYS A 328 66.28 6.52 -111.16
CA LYS A 328 66.84 7.45 -112.18
C LYS A 328 68.36 7.32 -112.31
N LEU A 329 69.07 7.24 -111.18
CA LEU A 329 70.52 7.08 -111.19
C LEU A 329 70.96 5.73 -111.76
N LEU A 330 70.18 4.66 -111.53
CA LEU A 330 70.42 3.34 -112.08
C LEU A 330 70.17 3.32 -113.60
N GLU A 331 69.11 3.98 -114.08
CA GLU A 331 68.86 4.20 -115.51
C GLU A 331 70.02 4.95 -116.17
N GLU A 332 70.47 6.06 -115.56
CA GLU A 332 71.63 6.81 -116.03
C GLU A 332 72.93 5.99 -116.01
N PHE A 333 73.14 5.18 -114.97
CA PHE A 333 74.30 4.30 -114.87
C PHE A 333 74.27 3.25 -115.96
N ASN A 334 73.14 2.57 -116.18
CA ASN A 334 72.96 1.58 -117.23
C ASN A 334 73.20 2.20 -118.61
N TYR A 335 72.64 3.39 -118.86
CA TYR A 335 72.87 4.14 -120.09
C TYR A 335 74.36 4.44 -120.33
N ARG A 336 75.07 4.96 -119.32
CA ARG A 336 76.52 5.24 -119.42
C ARG A 336 77.35 3.96 -119.52
N GLN A 337 76.93 2.87 -118.87
CA GLN A 337 77.61 1.58 -118.92
C GLN A 337 77.49 0.98 -120.33
N GLU A 338 76.31 1.03 -120.94
CA GLU A 338 76.12 0.67 -122.35
C GLU A 338 77.00 1.51 -123.28
N GLU A 339 77.12 2.82 -123.04
CA GLU A 339 77.98 3.72 -123.80
C GLU A 339 79.47 3.34 -123.64
N MET A 340 79.92 3.08 -122.41
CA MET A 340 81.28 2.62 -122.12
C MET A 340 81.58 1.26 -122.75
N ASP A 341 80.64 0.32 -122.72
CA ASP A 341 80.83 -1.01 -123.29
C ASP A 341 80.84 -0.96 -124.83
N LYS A 342 80.02 -0.11 -125.46
CA LYS A 342 80.14 0.25 -126.89
C LYS A 342 81.53 0.83 -127.20
N TYR A 343 82.03 1.75 -126.37
CA TYR A 343 83.36 2.34 -126.53
C TYR A 343 84.49 1.31 -126.34
N LYS A 344 84.40 0.43 -125.33
CA LYS A 344 85.38 -0.65 -125.10
C LYS A 344 85.37 -1.66 -126.25
N ALA A 345 84.20 -2.05 -126.75
CA ALA A 345 84.07 -2.93 -127.90
C ALA A 345 84.75 -2.29 -129.14
N HIS A 346 84.48 -1.01 -129.38
CA HIS A 346 85.14 -0.24 -130.44
C HIS A 346 86.66 -0.18 -130.25
N LYS A 347 87.15 0.09 -129.04
CA LYS A 347 88.59 0.13 -128.72
C LYS A 347 89.27 -1.24 -128.86
N LEU A 348 88.61 -2.31 -128.46
CA LEU A 348 89.12 -3.68 -128.61
C LEU A 348 89.21 -4.05 -130.10
N GLN A 349 88.23 -3.62 -130.90
CA GLN A 349 88.25 -3.79 -132.36
C GLN A 349 89.46 -3.06 -132.97
N MET A 350 89.68 -1.80 -132.58
CA MET A 350 90.88 -1.04 -132.97
C MET A 350 92.20 -1.70 -132.52
N GLN A 351 92.25 -2.29 -131.32
CA GLN A 351 93.44 -2.99 -130.84
C GLN A 351 93.70 -4.29 -131.62
N LYS A 352 92.66 -5.08 -131.92
CA LYS A 352 92.79 -6.28 -132.75
C LYS A 352 93.31 -5.94 -134.15
N GLU A 353 92.81 -4.86 -134.75
CA GLU A 353 93.30 -4.35 -136.03
C GLU A 353 94.78 -3.93 -135.93
N ALA A 354 95.17 -3.21 -134.87
CA ALA A 354 96.55 -2.83 -134.64
C ALA A 354 97.49 -4.02 -134.38
N GLU A 355 97.05 -5.04 -133.64
CA GLU A 355 97.80 -6.28 -133.43
C GLU A 355 97.96 -7.09 -134.72
N GLU A 356 96.95 -7.13 -135.58
CA GLU A 356 97.03 -7.76 -136.89
C GLU A 356 98.10 -7.08 -137.75
N ILE A 357 98.08 -5.74 -137.80
CA ILE A 357 99.11 -4.92 -138.48
C ILE A 357 100.49 -5.20 -137.87
N GLN A 358 100.60 -5.28 -136.54
CA GLN A 358 101.88 -5.56 -135.87
C GLN A 358 102.38 -6.98 -136.17
N ARG A 359 101.49 -7.97 -136.26
CA ARG A 359 101.82 -9.36 -136.63
C ARG A 359 102.32 -9.42 -138.08
N GLN A 360 101.63 -8.74 -139.00
CA GLN A 360 102.07 -8.60 -140.39
C GLN A 360 103.46 -7.92 -140.47
N THR A 361 103.69 -6.88 -139.66
CA THR A 361 104.98 -6.18 -139.60
C THR A 361 106.09 -7.07 -139.04
N ARG A 362 105.83 -7.86 -138.00
CA ARG A 362 106.80 -8.84 -137.44
C ARG A 362 107.10 -9.97 -138.42
N ALA A 363 106.10 -10.47 -139.13
CA ALA A 363 106.29 -11.46 -140.20
C ALA A 363 107.17 -10.87 -141.32
N ALA A 364 106.87 -9.65 -141.77
CA ALA A 364 107.70 -8.92 -142.73
C ALA A 364 109.13 -8.74 -142.21
N THR A 365 109.31 -8.41 -140.93
CA THR A 365 110.64 -8.25 -140.30
C THR A 365 111.41 -9.56 -140.23
N ARG A 366 110.76 -10.69 -139.90
CA ARG A 366 111.39 -12.02 -139.90
C ARG A 366 111.81 -12.45 -141.30
N ILE A 367 110.97 -12.19 -142.31
CA ILE A 367 111.31 -12.43 -143.72
C ILE A 367 112.54 -11.57 -144.10
N GLN A 368 112.54 -10.28 -143.76
CA GLN A 368 113.66 -9.38 -144.00
C GLN A 368 114.95 -9.82 -143.27
N ALA A 369 114.85 -10.32 -142.04
CA ALA A 369 115.98 -10.79 -141.25
C ALA A 369 116.52 -12.14 -141.74
N TRP A 370 115.64 -13.06 -142.14
CA TRP A 370 116.02 -14.31 -142.80
C TRP A 370 116.76 -14.01 -144.11
N TRP A 371 116.25 -13.09 -144.92
CA TRP A 371 116.89 -12.71 -146.18
C TRP A 371 118.26 -12.05 -145.96
N ARG A 372 118.38 -11.14 -144.99
CA ARG A 372 119.68 -10.54 -144.60
C ARG A 372 120.68 -11.58 -144.04
N GLY A 373 120.20 -12.58 -143.29
CA GLY A 373 121.03 -13.67 -142.77
C GLY A 373 121.48 -14.66 -143.85
N VAL A 374 120.66 -14.91 -144.87
CA VAL A 374 121.02 -15.70 -146.07
C VAL A 374 122.05 -14.95 -146.91
N MET A 375 121.88 -13.62 -147.11
CA MET A 375 122.86 -12.75 -147.78
C MET A 375 124.25 -12.80 -147.11
N PHE A 376 124.31 -12.82 -145.77
CA PHE A 376 125.57 -12.85 -145.04
C PHE A 376 126.27 -14.22 -145.05
N ARG A 377 125.51 -15.34 -145.00
CA ARG A 377 126.08 -16.70 -144.91
C ARG A 377 126.45 -17.32 -146.27
N LYS A 378 125.83 -16.89 -147.37
CA LYS A 378 126.18 -17.36 -148.73
C LYS A 378 127.21 -16.50 -149.47
N GLY A 379 127.83 -15.52 -148.80
CA GLY A 379 128.98 -14.78 -149.34
C GLY A 379 128.67 -13.92 -150.58
N LEU A 380 127.40 -13.56 -150.80
CA LEU A 380 126.95 -12.70 -151.90
C LEU A 380 126.85 -11.25 -151.41
N GLY A 381 127.97 -10.54 -151.35
CA GLY A 381 128.01 -9.08 -151.15
C GLY A 381 129.25 -8.56 -150.40
N PRO A 382 129.65 -7.27 -150.59
CA PRO A 382 131.03 -6.85 -150.36
C PRO A 382 131.20 -6.06 -149.06
N PHE A 383 131.51 -6.69 -147.91
CA PHE A 383 131.89 -5.92 -146.71
C PHE A 383 133.05 -6.54 -145.93
N LYS A 384 134.26 -6.04 -146.23
CA LYS A 384 135.54 -6.33 -145.55
C LYS A 384 135.58 -5.77 -144.12
N ARG A 385 136.25 -6.52 -143.24
CA ARG A 385 136.62 -6.19 -141.86
C ARG A 385 137.60 -5.00 -141.80
N LYS A 386 137.37 -4.03 -140.90
CA LYS A 386 138.39 -3.04 -140.43
C LYS A 386 138.54 -3.09 -138.91
N LYS A 387 139.80 -3.07 -138.46
CA LYS A 387 140.27 -3.23 -137.07
C LYS A 387 140.04 -1.98 -136.20
N GLY A 388 139.52 -2.20 -135.00
CA GLY A 388 140.05 -1.75 -133.70
C GLY A 388 140.19 -0.25 -133.38
N LYS A 389 139.33 0.25 -132.48
CA LYS A 389 139.68 1.28 -131.47
C LYS A 389 138.69 1.21 -130.30
N GLY A 390 139.21 1.09 -129.08
CA GLY A 390 138.44 1.03 -127.84
C GLY A 390 138.39 2.36 -127.07
N LYS A 391 137.63 2.32 -125.96
CA LYS A 391 137.26 3.35 -124.96
C LYS A 391 136.15 4.34 -125.35
N LYS A 392 135.05 4.35 -124.58
CA LYS A 392 134.76 5.30 -123.46
C LYS A 392 133.26 5.28 -123.06
N GLY A 393 132.97 5.53 -121.77
CA GLY A 393 131.69 6.09 -121.26
C GLY A 393 130.72 5.06 -120.68
N SER A 394 130.52 4.98 -119.35
CA SER A 394 129.54 5.76 -118.56
C SER A 394 128.09 5.45 -118.95
N GLY A 395 127.19 4.97 -118.10
CA GLY A 395 126.97 5.29 -116.68
C GLY A 395 125.52 5.77 -116.54
N SER A 396 124.91 5.48 -115.38
CA SER A 396 123.66 6.08 -114.88
C SER A 396 122.35 5.63 -115.55
N ALA A 397 121.17 5.64 -114.91
CA ALA A 397 120.78 5.70 -113.50
C ALA A 397 119.24 5.68 -113.47
N LYS A 398 118.71 5.23 -112.32
CA LYS A 398 117.59 5.80 -111.55
C LYS A 398 116.22 6.12 -112.19
N LYS A 399 115.21 5.68 -111.40
CA LYS A 399 114.00 6.41 -110.94
C LYS A 399 112.95 6.67 -112.03
N HIS A 400 111.65 6.75 -111.78
CA HIS A 400 110.89 7.13 -110.59
C HIS A 400 109.39 6.83 -110.86
N LYS A 401 108.61 6.68 -109.78
CA LYS A 401 107.23 7.22 -109.57
C LYS A 401 106.15 6.85 -110.62
N LYS A 402 104.98 6.40 -110.19
CA LYS A 402 104.10 7.12 -109.27
C LYS A 402 103.08 6.18 -108.66
#